data_AF-A0A1B9ML43-F1
#
_entry.id   AF-A0A1B9ML43-F1
#
_cell.length_a   1.000
_cell.length_b   1.000
_cell.length_c   1.000
_cell.angle_alpha   90.00
_cell.angle_beta   90.00
_cell.angle_gamma   90.00
#
_symmetry.space_group_name_H-M   'P 1'
#
loop_
_entity.id
_entity.type
_entity.pdbx_description
1 polymer ?
#
loop_
_entity_poly.entity_id
_entity_poly.type
_entity_poly.pdbx_seq_one_letter_code
_entity_poly.pdbx_strand_id
1 'polypeptide(L)'
;MKCNFKHGGVKKVERRFILAPSHHHSLEIAMYYNHLSRKERYQIFVLLQAGKNKKEIAQLLNRHPSTISREIKRNSKPNQAYQAHDAVTLARKRRKNSGNGKPIESSVWRQV
;
A
#
# COMPACT_ATOMS: atom_id res chain seq x y z
N MET A 1 12.53 28.53 -31.53
CA MET A 1 11.87 29.17 -30.38
C MET A 1 12.82 29.12 -29.18
N LYS A 2 13.23 30.27 -28.62
CA LYS A 2 14.16 30.33 -27.47
C LYS A 2 13.34 30.49 -26.19
N CYS A 3 13.34 29.49 -25.31
CA CYS A 3 12.73 29.58 -23.99
C CYS A 3 13.79 30.07 -22.97
N ASN A 4 13.61 31.30 -22.48
CA ASN A 4 14.47 31.92 -21.48
C ASN A 4 14.05 31.45 -20.08
N PHE A 5 14.89 30.64 -19.42
CA PHE A 5 14.69 30.21 -18.04
C PHE A 5 15.43 31.19 -17.09
N LYS A 6 14.69 32.10 -16.44
CA LYS A 6 15.27 33.02 -15.45
C LYS A 6 15.44 32.31 -14.10
N HIS A 7 16.67 32.32 -13.57
CA HIS A 7 16.95 31.87 -12.20
C HIS A 7 16.45 32.93 -11.20
N GLY A 8 15.42 32.59 -10.44
CA GLY A 8 14.94 33.39 -9.30
C GLY A 8 15.66 32.96 -8.03
N GLY A 9 16.38 33.89 -7.41
CA GLY A 9 17.16 33.66 -6.18
C GLY A 9 16.29 33.24 -4.98
N VAL A 10 16.76 32.21 -4.27
CA VAL A 10 16.13 31.67 -3.07
C VAL A 10 16.56 32.53 -1.87
N LYS A 11 15.65 33.32 -1.30
CA LYS A 11 15.90 34.04 -0.05
C LYS A 11 15.89 33.03 1.11
N LYS A 12 17.03 32.89 1.79
CA LYS A 12 17.17 32.07 3.01
C LYS A 12 16.34 32.72 4.11
N VAL A 13 15.20 32.12 4.46
CA VAL A 13 14.41 32.57 5.62
C VAL A 13 14.66 31.56 6.74
N GLU A 14 15.53 31.91 7.67
CA GLU A 14 15.65 31.21 8.95
C GLU A 14 14.35 31.41 9.74
N ARG A 15 13.51 30.39 9.83
CA ARG A 15 12.42 30.35 10.80
C ARG A 15 12.75 29.37 11.91
N ARG A 16 13.13 29.99 13.03
CA ARG A 16 13.22 29.49 14.40
C ARG A 16 12.27 28.33 14.69
N PHE A 17 12.88 27.26 15.21
CA PHE A 17 12.29 26.17 15.98
C PHE A 17 11.38 26.74 17.10
N ILE A 18 10.09 26.40 17.07
CA ILE A 18 9.23 26.43 18.26
C ILE A 18 8.70 25.01 18.44
N LEU A 19 9.03 24.44 19.60
CA LEU A 19 8.74 23.07 20.02
C LEU A 19 7.32 22.98 20.62
N ALA A 20 6.46 22.12 20.06
CA ALA A 20 5.40 21.28 20.68
C ALA A 20 4.12 21.18 19.80
N PRO A 21 3.30 20.12 19.90
CA PRO A 21 3.53 18.82 20.54
C PRO A 21 3.83 17.75 19.48
N SER A 22 4.84 16.93 19.74
CA SER A 22 4.99 15.62 19.14
C SER A 22 3.67 14.87 19.34
N HIS A 23 2.96 14.60 18.25
CA HIS A 23 1.88 13.61 18.25
C HIS A 23 2.53 12.26 18.62
N HIS A 24 2.60 11.98 19.93
CA HIS A 24 2.60 10.64 20.47
C HIS A 24 1.25 10.01 20.11
N HIS A 25 1.04 9.67 18.84
CA HIS A 25 0.13 8.59 18.50
C HIS A 25 0.97 7.30 18.55
N SER A 26 1.15 6.85 19.79
CA SER A 26 1.10 5.44 20.18
C SER A 26 1.77 4.46 19.24
N LEU A 27 3.01 4.18 19.60
CA LEU A 27 3.91 3.16 19.09
C LEU A 27 3.27 1.76 19.09
N GLU A 28 2.94 1.28 17.89
CA GLU A 28 3.16 -0.10 17.45
C GLU A 28 3.17 -0.09 15.92
N ILE A 29 4.15 0.60 15.31
CA ILE A 29 4.45 0.41 13.88
C ILE A 29 5.12 -0.95 13.77
N ALA A 30 4.31 -2.00 13.83
CA ALA A 30 4.72 -3.33 13.47
C ALA A 30 5.22 -3.23 12.01
N MET A 31 6.54 -3.30 11.84
CA MET A 31 7.21 -3.72 10.61
C MET A 31 6.90 -5.20 10.30
N TYR A 32 5.64 -5.59 10.51
CA TYR A 32 5.10 -6.87 10.12
C TYR A 32 4.42 -6.65 8.78
N TYR A 33 4.77 -7.48 7.80
CA TYR A 33 4.08 -7.52 6.51
C TYR A 33 2.59 -7.84 6.74
N ASN A 34 1.81 -6.78 6.93
CA ASN A 34 0.39 -6.85 7.31
C ASN A 34 -0.43 -7.00 6.04
N HIS A 35 -0.33 -8.18 5.42
CA HIS A 35 -1.23 -8.54 4.33
C HIS A 35 -2.66 -8.54 4.85
N LEU A 36 -3.59 -8.00 4.06
CA LEU A 36 -5.01 -8.12 4.38
C LEU A 36 -5.33 -9.60 4.61
N SER A 37 -5.90 -9.88 5.76
CA SER A 37 -6.38 -11.20 6.16
C SER A 37 -7.60 -11.59 5.35
N ARG A 38 -8.02 -12.86 5.47
CA ARG A 38 -9.31 -13.29 4.92
C ARG A 38 -10.45 -12.46 5.53
N LYS A 39 -10.46 -12.29 6.85
CA LYS A 39 -11.49 -11.53 7.57
C LYS A 39 -11.62 -10.10 7.05
N GLU A 40 -10.51 -9.38 6.90
CA GLU A 40 -10.52 -8.01 6.38
C GLU A 40 -11.06 -7.93 4.95
N ARG A 41 -10.77 -8.90 4.08
CA ARG A 41 -11.35 -8.93 2.73
C ARG A 41 -12.87 -9.08 2.75
N TYR A 42 -13.40 -9.92 3.63
CA TYR A 42 -14.84 -10.06 3.82
C TYR A 42 -15.47 -8.79 4.41
N GLN A 43 -14.78 -8.12 5.34
CA GLN A 43 -15.22 -6.83 5.87
C GLN A 43 -15.26 -5.75 4.77
N ILE A 44 -14.22 -5.67 3.93
CA ILE A 44 -14.20 -4.77 2.76
C ILE A 44 -15.41 -5.05 1.87
N PHE A 45 -15.70 -6.32 1.57
CA PHE A 45 -16.85 -6.70 0.75
C PHE A 45 -18.17 -6.22 1.35
N VAL A 46 -18.43 -6.54 2.62
CA VAL A 46 -19.69 -6.14 3.29
C VAL A 46 -19.82 -4.61 3.33
N LEU A 47 -18.74 -3.88 3.62
CA LEU A 47 -18.76 -2.42 3.68
C LEU A 47 -18.98 -1.77 2.29
N LEU A 48 -18.45 -2.37 1.22
CA LEU A 48 -18.74 -1.93 -0.14
C LEU A 48 -20.21 -2.15 -0.49
N GLN A 49 -20.80 -3.28 -0.09
CA GLN A 49 -22.24 -3.52 -0.27
C GLN A 49 -23.09 -2.56 0.55
N ALA A 50 -22.61 -2.13 1.71
CA ALA A 50 -23.22 -1.07 2.52
C ALA A 50 -23.03 0.35 1.95
N GLY A 51 -22.48 0.49 0.74
CA GLY A 51 -22.30 1.78 0.06
C GLY A 51 -21.16 2.64 0.60
N LYS A 52 -20.28 2.10 1.46
CA LYS A 52 -19.14 2.85 2.00
C LYS A 52 -18.07 3.09 0.95
N ASN A 53 -17.49 4.29 0.98
CA ASN A 53 -16.39 4.62 0.10
C ASN A 53 -15.05 4.05 0.63
N LYS A 54 -14.03 4.02 -0.22
CA LYS A 54 -12.71 3.41 0.11
C LYS A 54 -12.01 4.09 1.28
N LYS A 55 -12.24 5.39 1.50
CA LYS A 55 -11.63 6.16 2.60
C LYS A 55 -12.29 5.80 3.94
N GLU A 56 -13.62 5.69 3.96
CA GLU A 56 -14.38 5.24 5.14
C GLU A 56 -14.00 3.81 5.51
N ILE A 57 -13.94 2.90 4.54
CA ILE A 57 -13.52 1.51 4.76
C ILE A 57 -12.12 1.45 5.38
N ALA A 58 -11.20 2.28 4.87
CA ALA A 58 -9.84 2.36 5.38
C ALA A 58 -9.81 2.82 6.85
N GLN A 59 -10.60 3.83 7.20
CA GLN A 59 -10.74 4.31 8.58
C GLN A 59 -11.34 3.24 9.50
N LEU A 60 -12.42 2.57 9.07
CA LEU A 60 -13.09 1.53 9.85
C LEU A 60 -12.20 0.30 10.11
N LEU A 61 -11.33 -0.04 9.17
CA LEU A 61 -10.39 -1.16 9.30
C LEU A 61 -9.04 -0.75 9.88
N ASN A 62 -8.87 0.52 10.26
CA ASN A 62 -7.58 1.08 10.67
C ASN A 62 -6.44 0.76 9.66
N ARG A 63 -6.74 0.89 8.37
CA ARG A 63 -5.82 0.66 7.26
C ARG A 63 -5.61 1.94 6.46
N HIS A 64 -4.51 1.99 5.72
CA HIS A 64 -4.26 3.10 4.82
C HIS A 64 -5.19 3.05 3.58
N PRO A 65 -5.78 4.16 3.10
CA PRO A 65 -6.66 4.17 1.93
C PRO A 65 -6.04 3.57 0.66
N SER A 66 -4.73 3.77 0.46
CA SER A 66 -4.02 3.15 -0.66
C SER A 66 -3.95 1.62 -0.57
N THR A 67 -4.00 1.03 0.63
CA THR A 67 -4.09 -0.42 0.82
C THR A 67 -5.42 -0.96 0.33
N ILE A 68 -6.54 -0.33 0.72
CA ILE A 68 -7.89 -0.70 0.25
C ILE A 68 -8.00 -0.53 -1.27
N SER A 69 -7.51 0.60 -1.80
CA SER A 69 -7.53 0.85 -3.25
C SER A 69 -6.75 -0.20 -4.04
N ARG A 70 -5.52 -0.53 -3.60
CA ARG A 70 -4.69 -1.56 -4.24
C ARG A 70 -5.31 -2.94 -4.13
N GLU A 71 -5.90 -3.28 -2.98
CA GLU A 71 -6.60 -4.55 -2.80
C GLU A 71 -7.71 -4.71 -3.82
N ILE A 72 -8.63 -3.75 -3.91
CA ILE A 72 -9.76 -3.77 -4.85
C ILE A 72 -9.23 -3.84 -6.29
N LYS A 73 -8.28 -2.96 -6.65
CA LYS A 73 -7.71 -2.94 -8.01
C LYS A 73 -7.07 -4.26 -8.42
N ARG A 74 -6.34 -4.92 -7.53
CA ARG A 74 -5.59 -6.17 -7.84
C ARG A 74 -6.46 -7.42 -7.81
N ASN A 75 -7.55 -7.40 -7.05
CA ASN A 75 -8.33 -8.60 -6.73
C ASN A 75 -9.78 -8.56 -7.26
N SER A 76 -10.21 -7.49 -7.91
CA SER A 76 -11.47 -7.47 -8.67
C SER A 76 -11.29 -8.06 -10.05
N LYS A 77 -12.32 -8.75 -10.55
CA LYS A 77 -12.41 -9.18 -11.95
C LYS A 77 -12.84 -8.00 -12.85
N PRO A 78 -12.43 -7.97 -14.12
CA PRO A 78 -12.89 -6.94 -15.06
C PRO A 78 -14.42 -6.91 -15.12
N ASN A 79 -15.00 -5.70 -15.10
CA ASN A 79 -16.45 -5.47 -15.19
C ASN A 79 -17.29 -6.15 -14.10
N GLN A 80 -16.68 -6.51 -12.96
CA GLN A 80 -17.39 -7.12 -11.84
C GLN A 80 -17.13 -6.38 -10.54
N ALA A 81 -18.14 -6.39 -9.66
CA ALA A 81 -17.99 -5.90 -8.30
C ALA A 81 -16.92 -6.71 -7.55
N TYR A 82 -16.32 -6.09 -6.53
CA TYR A 82 -15.36 -6.78 -5.68
C TYR A 82 -16.02 -7.98 -4.99
N GLN A 83 -15.36 -9.15 -5.04
CA GLN A 83 -15.81 -10.38 -4.38
C GLN A 83 -14.72 -10.89 -3.44
N ALA A 84 -15.03 -11.01 -2.15
CA ALA A 84 -14.04 -11.39 -1.13
C ALA A 84 -13.46 -12.78 -1.35
N HIS A 85 -14.30 -13.74 -1.79
CA HIS A 85 -13.86 -15.11 -2.06
C HIS A 85 -12.79 -15.15 -3.17
N ASP A 86 -13.06 -14.49 -4.29
CA ASP A 86 -12.12 -14.37 -5.40
C ASP A 86 -10.82 -13.69 -4.95
N ALA A 87 -10.93 -12.63 -4.16
CA ALA A 87 -9.77 -11.89 -3.68
C ALA A 87 -8.84 -12.73 -2.80
N VAL A 88 -9.39 -13.59 -1.94
CA VAL A 88 -8.60 -14.56 -1.16
C VAL A 88 -7.89 -15.54 -2.08
N THR A 89 -8.60 -16.10 -3.07
CA THR A 89 -8.05 -17.07 -4.02
C THR A 89 -6.94 -16.46 -4.87
N LEU A 90 -7.15 -15.27 -5.41
CA LEU A 90 -6.15 -14.53 -6.20
C LEU A 90 -4.92 -14.15 -5.37
N ALA A 91 -5.10 -13.68 -4.14
CA ALA A 91 -4.00 -13.39 -3.24
C ALA A 91 -3.17 -14.64 -2.92
N ARG A 92 -3.84 -15.78 -2.67
CA ARG A 92 -3.16 -17.08 -2.44
C ARG A 92 -2.40 -17.55 -3.68
N LYS A 93 -2.99 -17.41 -4.86
CA LYS A 93 -2.35 -17.77 -6.14
C LYS A 93 -1.09 -16.93 -6.37
N ARG A 94 -1.16 -15.61 -6.18
CA ARG A 94 0.02 -14.73 -6.29
C ARG A 94 1.12 -15.11 -5.33
N ARG A 95 0.78 -15.43 -4.08
CA ARG A 95 1.78 -15.88 -3.08
C ARG A 95 2.44 -17.19 -3.48
N LYS A 96 1.68 -18.15 -4.04
CA LYS A 96 2.25 -19.41 -4.54
C LYS A 96 3.21 -19.17 -5.71
N ASN A 97 2.90 -18.17 -6.54
CA ASN A 97 3.67 -17.83 -7.73
C ASN A 97 4.84 -16.87 -7.45
N SER A 98 4.90 -16.25 -6.27
CA SER A 98 5.96 -15.31 -5.88
C SER A 98 7.18 -16.02 -5.27
N GLY A 99 7.41 -17.29 -5.61
CA GLY A 99 8.61 -17.98 -5.22
C GLY A 99 9.84 -17.33 -5.84
N ASN A 100 10.95 -17.31 -5.10
CA ASN A 100 12.23 -16.97 -5.69
C ASN A 100 12.51 -17.95 -6.84
N GLY A 101 13.08 -17.45 -7.93
CA GLY A 101 13.58 -18.31 -9.01
C GLY A 101 14.57 -19.35 -8.47
N LYS A 102 15.01 -20.28 -9.33
CA LYS A 102 16.05 -21.24 -8.94
C LYS A 102 17.25 -20.50 -8.34
N PRO A 103 17.77 -20.92 -7.17
CA PRO A 103 18.98 -20.32 -6.61
C PRO A 103 20.10 -20.36 -7.65
N ILE A 104 20.89 -19.29 -7.71
CA ILE A 104 22.07 -19.24 -8.56
C ILE A 104 23.02 -20.33 -8.06
N GLU A 105 23.54 -21.14 -8.99
CA GLU A 105 24.44 -22.23 -8.64
C GLU A 105 25.77 -21.67 -8.09
N SER A 106 26.32 -22.37 -7.10
CA SER A 106 27.50 -21.92 -6.33
C SER A 106 28.74 -21.63 -7.17
N SER A 107 28.95 -22.33 -8.28
CA SER A 107 30.10 -22.14 -9.18
C SER A 107 30.05 -20.82 -9.93
N VAL A 108 28.86 -20.32 -10.24
CA VAL A 108 28.67 -19.02 -10.90
C VAL A 108 29.15 -17.87 -10.00
N TRP A 109 28.93 -17.97 -8.68
CA TRP A 109 29.42 -16.97 -7.72
C TRP A 109 30.94 -16.96 -7.54
N ARG A 110 31.65 -18.04 -7.87
CA ARG A 110 33.11 -18.13 -7.73
C ARG A 110 33.88 -17.46 -8.88
N GLN A 111 33.19 -17.01 -9.93
CA GLN A 111 33.78 -16.45 -11.15
C GLN A 111 33.80 -14.91 -11.18
N VAL A 112 33.40 -14.25 -10.08
CA VAL A 112 33.33 -12.80 -9.91
C VAL A 112 34.18 -12.40 -8.71
#